data_AF-A0A0S7YFU5-F1
#
_entry.id   AF-A0A0S7YFU5-F1
#
_cell.length_a   1.000
_cell.length_b   1.000
_cell.length_c   1.000
_cell.angle_alpha   90.00
_cell.angle_beta   90.00
_cell.angle_gamma   90.00
#
_symmetry.space_group_name_H-M   'P 1'
#
loop_
_entity.id
_entity.type
_entity.pdbx_description
1 polymer ?
#
loop_
_entity_poly.entity_id
_entity_poly.type
_entity_poly.pdbx_seq_one_letter_code
_entity_poly.pdbx_strand_id
1 'polypeptide(L)'
;MKKFFLGFLLMVLMLPIAASAVYTSPLPTNIELLVMIARIADYLFWILLAISIVFIVYAGILFVTAAGNTEQVERARHIILYAVIGIIVAMLAYGIRTFLLQAGTP
;
A
#
# COMPACT_ATOMS: atom_id res chain seq x y z
N MET A 1 -19.30 -0.81 -12.39
CA MET A 1 -18.33 -0.05 -11.57
C MET A 1 -18.60 -0.19 -10.06
N LYS A 2 -19.81 0.12 -9.55
CA LYS A 2 -20.15 -0.04 -8.11
C LYS A 2 -19.91 -1.45 -7.54
N LYS A 3 -20.16 -2.51 -8.32
CA LYS A 3 -20.03 -3.92 -7.90
C LYS A 3 -18.56 -4.38 -7.79
N PHE A 4 -17.67 -3.75 -8.57
CA PHE A 4 -16.23 -3.95 -8.50
C PHE A 4 -15.62 -3.18 -7.33
N PHE A 5 -16.11 -1.96 -7.10
CA PHE A 5 -15.76 -1.15 -5.93
C PHE A 5 -16.24 -1.80 -4.62
N LEU A 6 -17.44 -2.39 -4.60
CA LEU A 6 -17.97 -3.12 -3.44
C LEU A 6 -17.16 -4.39 -3.16
N GLY A 7 -16.75 -5.13 -4.21
CA GLY A 7 -15.88 -6.31 -4.06
C GLY A 7 -14.48 -5.96 -3.55
N PHE A 8 -13.90 -4.86 -4.04
CA PHE A 8 -12.62 -4.34 -3.55
C PHE A 8 -12.72 -3.83 -2.10
N LEU A 9 -13.81 -3.14 -1.75
CA LEU A 9 -14.08 -2.68 -0.39
C LEU A 9 -14.30 -3.85 0.59
N LEU A 10 -14.96 -4.92 0.15
CA LEU A 10 -15.13 -6.16 0.93
C LEU A 10 -13.81 -6.92 1.11
N MET A 11 -12.96 -6.94 0.08
CA MET A 11 -11.61 -7.53 0.16
C MET A 11 -10.71 -6.75 1.12
N VAL A 12 -10.80 -5.42 1.12
CA VAL A 12 -10.08 -4.56 2.09
C VAL A 12 -10.59 -4.78 3.51
N LEU A 13 -11.89 -5.02 3.70
CA LEU A 13 -12.47 -5.34 5.00
C LEU A 13 -12.10 -6.75 5.52
N MET A 14 -11.61 -7.65 4.67
CA MET A 14 -11.13 -8.99 5.06
C MET A 14 -9.63 -9.02 5.40
N LEU A 15 -8.84 -8.03 4.97
CA LEU A 15 -7.42 -7.89 5.34
C LEU A 15 -7.11 -7.82 6.86
N PRO A 16 -7.98 -7.27 7.74
CA PRO A 16 -7.73 -7.28 9.18
C PRO A 16 -7.55 -8.69 9.75
N ILE A 17 -8.23 -9.68 9.14
CA ILE A 17 -8.20 -11.08 9.58
C ILE A 17 -6.85 -11.73 9.26
N ALA A 18 -6.26 -11.40 8.10
CA ALA A 18 -4.93 -11.86 7.73
C ALA A 18 -3.84 -11.23 8.62
N ALA A 19 -4.02 -9.98 9.03
CA ALA A 19 -3.10 -9.30 9.95
C ALA A 19 -3.16 -9.82 11.39
N SER A 20 -4.24 -10.51 11.80
CA SER A 20 -4.32 -11.15 13.12
C SER A 20 -3.68 -12.54 13.20
N ALA A 21 -3.38 -13.19 12.07
CA ALA A 21 -2.86 -14.56 12.05
C ALA A 21 -1.33 -14.67 12.15
N VAL A 22 -0.59 -13.57 12.05
CA VAL A 22 0.89 -13.58 11.92
C VAL A 22 1.63 -13.48 13.27
N TYR A 23 0.94 -13.36 14.41
CA TYR A 23 1.60 -13.20 15.73
C TYR A 23 1.20 -14.29 16.72
N THR A 24 1.72 -15.49 16.50
CA THR A 24 2.00 -16.46 17.56
C THR A 24 3.52 -16.58 17.67
N SER A 25 4.15 -15.57 18.26
CA SER A 25 5.53 -15.66 18.69
C SER A 25 5.66 -14.96 20.05
N PRO A 26 6.00 -15.71 21.13
CA PRO A 26 6.13 -15.14 22.46
C PRO A 26 7.49 -14.44 22.56
N LEU A 27 7.51 -13.11 22.56
CA LEU A 27 8.71 -12.31 22.79
C LEU A 27 8.39 -11.07 23.65
N PRO A 28 9.38 -10.58 24.42
CA PRO A 28 9.18 -9.92 25.70
C PRO A 28 8.60 -8.51 25.58
N THR A 29 7.92 -8.12 26.65
CA THR A 29 6.99 -7.00 26.87
C THR A 29 7.51 -5.59 26.55
N ASN A 30 8.75 -5.45 26.08
CA ASN A 30 9.44 -4.19 25.79
C ASN A 30 9.56 -3.86 24.29
N ILE A 31 9.07 -4.71 23.37
CA ILE A 31 9.03 -4.46 21.91
C ILE A 31 7.58 -4.34 21.37
N GLU A 32 6.57 -4.34 22.25
CA GLU A 32 5.15 -4.31 21.84
C GLU A 32 4.76 -3.07 21.01
N LEU A 33 5.33 -1.89 21.31
CA LEU A 33 5.08 -0.68 20.54
C LEU A 33 5.60 -0.80 19.10
N LEU A 34 6.78 -1.40 18.92
CA LEU A 34 7.39 -1.59 17.61
C LEU A 34 6.56 -2.57 16.77
N VAL A 35 6.03 -3.63 17.41
CA VAL A 35 5.15 -4.61 16.76
C VAL A 35 3.80 -3.98 16.40
N MET A 36 3.22 -3.15 17.26
CA MET A 36 1.99 -2.40 16.94
C MET A 36 2.18 -1.43 15.76
N ILE A 37 3.28 -0.67 15.76
CA ILE A 37 3.61 0.24 14.66
C ILE A 37 3.85 -0.55 13.37
N ALA A 38 4.55 -1.69 13.42
CA ALA A 38 4.75 -2.57 12.28
C ALA A 38 3.43 -3.12 11.74
N ARG A 39 2.48 -3.48 12.61
CA ARG A 39 1.14 -3.96 12.21
C ARG A 39 0.34 -2.87 11.49
N ILE A 40 0.37 -1.65 12.00
CA ILE A 40 -0.30 -0.50 11.36
C ILE A 40 0.38 -0.20 10.02
N ALA A 41 1.71 -0.25 9.96
CA ALA A 41 2.47 -0.03 8.75
C ALA A 41 2.19 -1.09 7.67
N ASP A 42 2.08 -2.37 8.03
CA ASP A 42 1.73 -3.45 7.10
C ASP A 42 0.32 -3.24 6.53
N TYR A 43 -0.64 -2.89 7.38
CA TYR A 43 -2.01 -2.62 6.94
C TYR A 43 -2.07 -1.41 5.98
N LEU A 44 -1.35 -0.33 6.31
CA LEU A 44 -1.21 0.84 5.45
C LEU A 44 -0.50 0.51 4.15
N PHE A 45 0.55 -0.33 4.17
CA PHE A 45 1.30 -0.73 2.98
C PHE A 45 0.41 -1.48 1.98
N TRP A 46 -0.40 -2.44 2.44
CA TRP A 46 -1.32 -3.17 1.57
C TRP A 46 -2.39 -2.25 0.97
N ILE A 47 -2.95 -1.34 1.76
CA ILE A 47 -3.91 -0.35 1.28
C ILE A 47 -3.27 0.59 0.25
N LEU A 48 -2.05 1.08 0.53
CA LEU A 48 -1.32 1.98 -0.35
C LEU A 48 -1.01 1.30 -1.70
N LEU A 49 -0.56 0.06 -1.68
CA LEU A 49 -0.32 -0.72 -2.91
C LEU A 49 -1.58 -0.88 -3.75
N ALA A 50 -2.68 -1.25 -3.09
CA ALA A 50 -3.96 -1.47 -3.76
C ALA A 50 -4.49 -0.17 -4.38
N ILE A 51 -4.34 0.96 -3.67
CA ILE A 51 -4.68 2.29 -4.16
C ILE A 51 -3.78 2.70 -5.34
N SER A 52 -2.46 2.49 -5.26
CA SER A 52 -1.53 2.82 -6.33
C SER A 52 -1.90 2.16 -7.66
N ILE A 53 -2.31 0.88 -7.64
CA ILE A 53 -2.74 0.17 -8.85
C ILE A 53 -3.96 0.85 -9.49
N VAL A 54 -4.94 1.26 -8.68
CA VAL A 54 -6.14 1.96 -9.18
C VAL A 54 -5.79 3.31 -9.80
N PHE A 55 -4.87 4.06 -9.17
CA PHE A 55 -4.41 5.34 -9.71
C PHE A 55 -3.63 5.19 -11.01
N ILE A 56 -2.82 4.13 -11.17
CA ILE A 56 -2.11 3.84 -12.42
C ILE A 56 -3.10 3.57 -13.55
N VAL A 57 -4.14 2.76 -13.30
CA VAL A 57 -5.18 2.47 -14.32
C VAL A 57 -5.95 3.74 -14.68
N TYR A 58 -6.34 4.53 -13.68
CA TYR A 58 -7.03 5.80 -13.90
C TYR A 58 -6.18 6.77 -14.73
N ALA A 59 -4.90 6.92 -14.39
CA ALA A 59 -3.99 7.78 -15.13
C ALA A 59 -3.73 7.27 -16.55
N GLY A 60 -3.67 5.96 -16.77
CA GLY A 60 -3.56 5.37 -18.10
C GLY A 60 -4.77 5.69 -18.98
N ILE A 61 -5.99 5.59 -18.44
CA ILE A 61 -7.20 5.98 -19.16
C ILE A 61 -7.19 7.48 -19.45
N LEU A 62 -6.82 8.31 -18.48
CA LEU A 62 -6.71 9.77 -18.64
C LEU A 62 -5.69 10.14 -19.72
N PHE A 63 -4.56 9.44 -19.77
CA PHE A 63 -3.50 9.66 -20.76
C PHE A 63 -3.97 9.33 -22.18
N VAL A 64 -4.68 8.21 -22.35
CA VAL A 64 -5.21 7.79 -23.67
C VAL A 64 -6.38 8.68 -24.12
N THR A 65 -7.23 9.10 -23.18
CA THR A 65 -8.39 9.97 -23.49
C THR A 65 -8.04 11.45 -23.62
N ALA A 66 -6.81 11.86 -23.27
CA ALA A 66 -6.37 13.25 -23.35
C ALA A 66 -6.41 13.84 -24.77
N ALA A 67 -6.41 13.02 -25.83
CA ALA A 67 -6.64 13.42 -27.22
C ALA A 67 -5.85 14.66 -27.70
N GLY A 68 -4.63 14.85 -27.18
CA GLY A 68 -3.75 15.99 -27.52
C GLY A 68 -3.94 17.24 -26.65
N ASN A 69 -4.84 17.24 -25.67
CA ASN A 69 -4.91 18.29 -24.66
C ASN A 69 -3.73 18.16 -23.69
N THR A 70 -2.78 19.10 -23.81
CA THR A 70 -1.55 19.15 -23.01
C THR A 70 -1.80 19.16 -21.51
N GLU A 71 -2.88 19.79 -21.04
CA GLU A 71 -3.22 19.85 -19.63
C GLU A 71 -3.60 18.47 -19.06
N GLN A 72 -4.36 17.69 -19.84
CA GLN A 72 -4.79 16.34 -19.44
C GLN A 72 -3.61 15.36 -19.46
N VAL A 73 -2.70 15.51 -20.43
CA VAL A 73 -1.47 14.71 -20.54
C VAL A 73 -0.55 14.97 -19.34
N GLU A 74 -0.34 16.23 -18.97
CA GLU A 74 0.50 16.60 -17.83
C GLU A 74 -0.12 16.13 -16.50
N ARG A 75 -1.44 16.24 -16.32
CA ARG A 75 -2.13 15.67 -15.15
C ARG A 75 -1.94 14.15 -15.07
N ALA A 76 -2.10 13.42 -16.17
CA ALA A 76 -1.91 11.97 -16.19
C ALA A 76 -0.47 11.58 -15.82
N ARG A 77 0.53 12.32 -16.33
CA ARG A 77 1.94 12.13 -15.98
C ARG A 77 2.20 12.34 -14.49
N HIS A 78 1.66 13.39 -13.90
CA HIS A 78 1.80 13.63 -12.46
C HIS A 78 1.20 12.50 -11.64
N ILE A 79 0.00 12.01 -12.00
CA ILE A 79 -0.64 10.90 -11.28
C ILE A 79 0.22 9.63 -11.36
N ILE A 80 0.79 9.30 -12.53
CA ILE A 80 1.70 8.17 -12.69
C ILE A 80 2.95 8.36 -11.82
N LEU A 81 3.55 9.55 -11.83
CA LEU A 81 4.74 9.84 -11.00
C LEU A 81 4.44 9.65 -9.51
N TYR A 82 3.31 10.17 -9.01
CA TYR A 82 2.93 9.98 -7.61
C TYR A 82 2.65 8.52 -7.26
N ALA A 83 2.01 7.76 -8.17
CA ALA A 83 1.76 6.34 -7.95
C ALA A 83 3.08 5.52 -7.90
N VAL A 84 4.04 5.84 -8.76
CA VAL A 84 5.38 5.22 -8.77
C VAL A 84 6.14 5.54 -7.48
N ILE A 85 6.13 6.81 -7.05
CA ILE A 85 6.75 7.23 -5.79
C ILE A 85 6.11 6.47 -4.61
N GLY A 86 4.79 6.32 -4.59
CA GLY A 86 4.08 5.55 -3.57
C GLY A 86 4.53 4.09 -3.49
N ILE A 87 4.75 3.43 -4.63
CA ILE A 87 5.26 2.06 -4.69
C ILE A 87 6.71 1.99 -4.18
N ILE A 88 7.57 2.93 -4.57
CA ILE A 88 8.97 2.97 -4.12
C ILE A 88 9.04 3.17 -2.60
N VAL A 89 8.27 4.12 -2.05
CA VAL A 89 8.21 4.38 -0.60
C VAL A 89 7.70 3.15 0.14
N ALA A 90 6.69 2.47 -0.40
CA ALA A 90 6.23 1.20 0.14
C ALA A 90 7.40 0.21 0.22
N MET A 91 8.06 -0.09 -0.90
CA MET A 91 9.17 -1.05 -0.95
C MET A 91 10.30 -0.72 0.06
N LEU A 92 10.63 0.56 0.23
CA LEU A 92 11.61 1.01 1.23
C LEU A 92 11.14 0.76 2.66
N ALA A 93 9.87 1.03 2.96
CA ALA A 93 9.29 0.76 4.27
C ALA A 93 9.33 -0.73 4.63
N TYR A 94 9.09 -1.61 3.65
CA TYR A 94 9.19 -3.06 3.84
C TYR A 94 10.62 -3.50 4.18
N GLY A 95 11.63 -2.98 3.46
CA GLY A 95 13.04 -3.30 3.73
C GLY A 95 13.46 -2.90 5.16
N ILE A 96 13.10 -1.69 5.59
CA ILE A 96 13.40 -1.20 6.93
C ILE A 96 12.71 -2.08 8.00
N ARG A 97 11.43 -2.46 7.78
CA ARG A 97 10.70 -3.38 8.67
C ARG A 97 11.43 -4.70 8.85
N THR A 98 11.89 -5.33 7.75
CA THR A 98 12.59 -6.62 7.84
C THR A 98 13.90 -6.51 8.59
N PHE A 99 14.65 -5.43 8.40
CA PHE A 99 15.89 -5.19 9.14
C PHE A 99 15.64 -4.97 10.64
N LEU A 100 14.59 -4.23 11.01
CA LEU A 100 14.24 -3.98 12.41
C LEU A 100 13.75 -5.24 13.14
N LEU A 101 12.95 -6.08 12.48
CA LEU A 101 12.47 -7.33 13.07
C LEU A 101 13.61 -8.36 13.22
N GLN A 102 14.54 -8.39 12.27
CA GLN A 102 15.68 -9.31 12.31
C GLN A 102 16.76 -8.89 13.32
N ALA A 103 16.88 -7.59 13.63
CA ALA A 103 17.79 -7.09 14.67
C ALA A 103 17.29 -7.31 16.10
N GLY A 104 16.00 -7.62 16.30
CA GLY A 104 15.37 -7.81 17.62
C GLY A 104 15.23 -9.27 18.07
N THR A 105 15.54 -10.23 17.20
CA THR A 105 15.54 -11.66 17.54
C THR A 105 16.98 -12.14 17.70
N PRO A 106 17.38 -12.66 18.87
CA PRO A 106 18.67 -13.35 19.01
C PRO A 106 18.73 -14.61 18.13
#